data_AF-A0A950L1H1-F1
#
_entry.id   AF-A0A950L1H1-F1
#
_cell.length_a   1.000
_cell.length_b   1.000
_cell.length_c   1.000
_cell.angle_alpha   90.00
_cell.angle_beta   90.00
_cell.angle_gamma   90.00
#
_symmetry.space_group_name_H-M   'P 1'
#
loop_
_entity.id
_entity.type
_entity.pdbx_description
1 polymer ?
#
loop_
_entity_poly.entity_id
_entity_poly.type
_entity_poly.pdbx_seq_one_letter_code
_entity_poly.pdbx_strand_id
1 'polypeptide(L)'
;MLKDYRDWLESELKLLGNASHHAYSFGQANMAKRALERLDEELARTLYVPLDRAEARRALTALEMLGERTTDLPPELQALRDAITTAQEEENENPAL
;
A
#
# COMPACT_ATOMS: atom_id res chain seq x y z
N MET A 1 7.30 -1.02 -16.59
CA MET A 1 6.63 -2.33 -16.73
C MET A 1 5.45 -2.50 -15.78
N LEU A 2 5.64 -2.56 -14.45
CA LEU A 2 4.51 -2.74 -13.52
C LEU A 2 3.50 -1.58 -13.54
N LYS A 3 4.00 -0.34 -13.59
CA LYS A 3 3.17 0.87 -13.75
C LYS A 3 2.38 0.84 -15.07
N ASP A 4 3.04 0.52 -16.18
CA ASP A 4 2.39 0.46 -17.50
C ASP A 4 1.30 -0.62 -17.57
N TYR A 5 1.51 -1.75 -16.87
CA TYR A 5 0.51 -2.82 -16.76
C TYR A 5 -0.70 -2.41 -15.90
N ARG A 6 -0.47 -1.71 -14.78
CA ARG A 6 -1.54 -1.14 -13.97
C ARG A 6 -2.33 -0.08 -14.77
N ASP A 7 -1.63 0.85 -15.41
CA ASP A 7 -2.24 1.91 -16.21
C ASP A 7 -3.12 1.31 -17.35
N TRP A 8 -2.68 0.20 -17.95
CA TRP A 8 -3.46 -0.54 -18.94
C TRP A 8 -4.73 -1.19 -18.34
N LEU A 9 -4.62 -1.86 -17.19
CA LEU A 9 -5.78 -2.45 -16.49
C LEU A 9 -6.82 -1.40 -16.06
N GLU A 10 -6.37 -0.24 -15.59
CA GLU A 10 -7.23 0.88 -15.24
C GLU A 10 -7.95 1.47 -16.46
N SER A 11 -7.25 1.57 -17.59
CA SER A 11 -7.82 2.00 -18.87
C SER A 11 -8.88 1.02 -19.38
N GLU A 12 -8.61 -0.28 -19.34
CA GLU A 12 -9.55 -1.35 -19.69
C GLU A 12 -10.81 -1.30 -18.80
N LEU A 13 -10.64 -1.19 -17.49
CA LEU A 13 -11.76 -1.11 -16.54
C LEU A 13 -12.67 0.10 -16.85
N LYS A 14 -12.08 1.24 -17.18
CA LYS A 14 -12.80 2.47 -17.54
C LYS A 14 -13.54 2.34 -18.87
N LEU A 15 -12.90 1.76 -19.89
CA LEU A 15 -13.51 1.50 -21.19
C LEU A 15 -14.68 0.52 -21.10
N LEU A 16 -14.48 -0.59 -20.38
CA LEU A 16 -15.47 -1.66 -20.25
C LEU A 16 -16.63 -1.27 -19.30
N GLY A 17 -16.36 -0.49 -18.27
CA GLY A 17 -17.38 0.11 -17.40
C GLY A 17 -18.30 1.09 -18.15
N ASN A 18 -17.75 1.86 -19.09
CA ASN A 18 -18.52 2.74 -19.97
C ASN A 18 -19.29 1.98 -21.07
N ALA A 19 -18.86 0.76 -21.43
CA ALA A 19 -19.51 -0.12 -22.41
C ALA A 19 -20.47 -1.14 -21.79
N SER A 20 -20.93 -0.90 -20.55
CA SER A 20 -21.61 -1.86 -19.64
C SER A 20 -23.00 -2.36 -20.09
N HIS A 21 -23.45 -2.03 -21.30
CA HIS A 21 -24.74 -2.48 -21.84
C HIS A 21 -24.70 -3.90 -22.44
N HIS A 22 -23.53 -4.54 -22.49
CA HIS A 22 -23.36 -5.91 -22.97
C HIS A 22 -22.84 -6.83 -21.86
N ALA A 23 -23.46 -7.99 -21.65
CA ALA A 23 -23.05 -8.95 -20.61
C ALA A 23 -21.57 -9.37 -20.75
N TYR A 24 -21.03 -9.35 -21.97
CA TYR A 24 -19.63 -9.63 -22.27
C TYR A 24 -18.67 -8.56 -21.72
N SER A 25 -18.99 -7.27 -21.85
CA SER A 25 -18.16 -6.19 -21.32
C SER A 25 -18.19 -6.16 -19.78
N PHE A 26 -19.30 -6.56 -19.17
CA PHE A 26 -19.41 -6.71 -17.71
C PHE A 26 -18.51 -7.83 -17.15
N GLY A 27 -18.40 -8.95 -17.88
CA GLY A 27 -17.49 -10.04 -17.53
C GLY A 27 -16.02 -9.60 -17.58
N GLN A 28 -15.64 -8.89 -18.63
CA GLN A 28 -14.26 -8.39 -18.80
C GLN A 28 -13.91 -7.30 -17.78
N ALA A 29 -14.83 -6.38 -17.47
CA ALA A 29 -14.63 -5.38 -16.42
C ALA A 29 -14.36 -6.03 -15.06
N ASN A 30 -15.10 -7.10 -14.72
CA ASN A 30 -14.86 -7.85 -13.48
C ASN A 30 -13.52 -8.58 -13.46
N MET A 31 -13.07 -9.11 -14.62
CA MET A 31 -11.74 -9.72 -14.72
C MET A 31 -10.62 -8.70 -14.55
N ALA A 32 -10.73 -7.52 -15.19
CA ALA A 32 -9.78 -6.42 -15.05
C ALA A 32 -9.71 -5.93 -13.58
N LYS A 33 -10.88 -5.79 -12.93
CA LYS A 33 -10.94 -5.44 -11.51
C LYS A 33 -10.23 -6.46 -10.61
N ARG A 34 -10.51 -7.76 -10.79
CA ARG A 34 -9.85 -8.82 -10.01
C ARG A 34 -8.35 -8.90 -10.28
N ALA A 35 -7.91 -8.59 -11.49
CA ALA A 35 -6.50 -8.53 -11.84
C ALA A 35 -5.78 -7.38 -11.11
N LEU A 36 -6.43 -6.22 -10.95
CA LEU A 36 -5.91 -5.12 -10.13
C LEU A 36 -5.85 -5.49 -8.65
N GLU A 37 -6.93 -6.06 -8.10
CA GLU A 37 -6.97 -6.50 -6.69
C GLU A 37 -5.84 -7.50 -6.38
N ARG A 38 -5.63 -8.48 -7.27
CA ARG A 38 -4.54 -9.45 -7.13
C ARG A 38 -3.15 -8.83 -7.29
N LEU A 39 -2.99 -7.88 -8.20
CA LEU A 39 -1.74 -7.14 -8.37
C LEU A 39 -1.42 -6.35 -7.09
N ASP A 40 -2.41 -5.69 -6.49
CA ASP A 40 -2.24 -4.93 -5.25
C ASP A 40 -1.90 -5.83 -4.06
N GLU A 41 -2.56 -6.99 -3.94
CA GLU A 41 -2.24 -7.99 -2.92
C GLU A 41 -0.82 -8.55 -3.07
N GLU A 42 -0.39 -8.87 -4.30
CA GLU A 42 0.96 -9.37 -4.56
C GLU A 42 1.99 -8.27 -4.28
N LEU A 43 1.75 -7.03 -4.70
CA LEU A 43 2.64 -5.90 -4.40
C LEU A 43 2.71 -5.64 -2.89
N ALA A 44 1.61 -5.69 -2.16
CA ALA A 44 1.61 -5.54 -0.71
C ALA A 44 2.39 -6.65 0.01
N ARG A 45 2.43 -7.86 -0.57
CA ARG A 45 3.17 -9.01 -0.01
C ARG A 45 4.65 -9.05 -0.39
N THR A 46 5.00 -8.60 -1.59
CA THR A 46 6.34 -8.80 -2.18
C THR A 46 7.15 -7.52 -2.27
N LEU A 47 6.49 -6.36 -2.36
CA LEU A 47 7.18 -5.09 -2.52
C LEU A 47 7.57 -4.57 -1.13
N TYR A 48 8.75 -4.99 -0.67
CA TYR A 48 9.50 -4.26 0.36
C TYR A 48 9.73 -2.85 -0.17
N VAL A 49 9.04 -1.85 0.39
CA VAL A 49 9.38 -0.44 0.14
C VAL A 49 10.54 -0.13 1.08
N PRO A 50 11.77 0.04 0.57
CA PRO A 50 12.87 0.49 1.42
C PRO A 50 12.57 1.94 1.83
N LEU A 51 11.99 2.11 3.01
CA LEU A 51 12.01 3.40 3.68
C LEU A 51 13.44 3.62 4.15
N ASP A 52 14.07 4.70 3.70
CA ASP A 52 15.35 5.06 4.27
C ASP A 52 15.18 5.41 5.76
N ARG A 53 16.25 5.27 6.56
CA ARG A 53 16.17 5.48 8.02
C ARG A 53 15.68 6.88 8.38
N ALA A 54 16.01 7.89 7.59
CA ALA A 54 15.59 9.26 7.83
C ALA A 54 14.09 9.46 7.53
N GLU A 55 13.57 8.81 6.50
CA GLU A 55 12.16 8.74 6.16
C GLU A 55 11.36 7.99 7.21
N ALA A 56 11.83 6.82 7.65
CA ALA A 56 11.20 6.06 8.73
C ALA A 56 11.15 6.87 10.04
N ARG A 57 12.24 7.57 10.40
CA ARG A 57 12.28 8.44 11.59
C ARG A 57 11.32 9.62 11.46
N ARG A 58 11.25 10.25 10.28
CA ARG A 58 10.29 11.34 10.02
C ARG A 58 8.85 10.87 10.10
N ALA A 59 8.54 9.71 9.55
CA ALA A 59 7.21 9.10 9.64
C ALA A 59 6.82 8.78 11.09
N LEU A 60 7.75 8.22 11.87
CA LEU A 60 7.56 7.97 13.30
C LEU A 60 7.25 9.26 14.06
N THR A 61 8.06 10.31 13.89
CA THR A 61 7.83 11.61 14.55
C THR A 61 6.49 12.24 14.14
N ALA A 62 6.09 12.11 12.87
CA ALA A 62 4.78 12.59 12.44
C ALA A 62 3.62 11.83 13.10
N LEU A 63 3.76 10.51 13.28
CA LEU A 63 2.77 9.67 13.97
C LEU A 63 2.71 9.98 15.47
N GLU A 64 3.85 10.20 16.12
CA GLU A 64 3.93 10.62 17.53
C GLU A 64 3.22 11.96 17.75
N MET A 65 3.56 12.97 16.93
CA MET A 65 2.91 14.28 16.99
C MET A 65 1.41 14.22 16.71
N LEU A 66 0.97 13.30 15.85
CA LEU A 66 -0.45 13.09 15.58
C LEU A 66 -1.17 12.46 16.79
N GLY A 67 -0.54 11.50 17.47
CA GLY A 67 -1.05 10.89 18.69
C GLY A 67 -1.08 11.83 19.89
N GLU A 68 -0.16 12.79 19.97
CA GLU A 68 -0.20 13.84 21.00
C GLU A 68 -1.34 14.83 20.78
N ARG A 69 -1.73 15.06 19.52
CA ARG A 69 -2.79 16.03 19.14
C ARG A 69 -4.18 15.41 19.08
N THR A 70 -4.26 14.10 18.91
CA THR A 70 -5.51 13.38 18.67
C THR A 70 -5.61 12.27 19.70
N THR A 71 -6.66 12.30 20.54
CA THR A 71 -6.86 11.32 21.61
C THR A 71 -7.06 9.89 21.08
N ASP A 72 -7.39 9.74 19.80
CA ASP A 72 -7.60 8.46 19.12
C ASP A 72 -6.86 8.46 17.78
N LEU A 73 -5.70 7.79 17.74
CA LEU A 73 -5.06 7.39 16.48
C LEU A 73 -5.81 6.17 15.95
N PRO A 74 -6.21 6.16 14.66
CA PRO A 74 -6.75 4.96 14.03
C PRO A 74 -5.86 3.72 14.29
N PRO A 75 -6.44 2.54 14.56
CA PRO A 75 -5.69 1.32 14.88
C PRO A 75 -4.61 0.96 13.85
N GLU A 76 -4.83 1.31 12.58
CA GLU A 76 -3.91 1.06 11.48
C GLU A 76 -2.66 1.95 11.57
N LEU A 77 -2.80 3.21 11.99
CA LEU A 77 -1.68 4.13 12.21
C LEU A 77 -0.90 3.79 13.47
N GLN A 78 -1.60 3.30 14.49
CA GLN A 78 -1.02 2.76 15.71
C GLN A 78 -0.13 1.55 15.40
N ALA A 79 -0.64 0.59 14.61
CA ALA A 79 0.13 -0.57 14.15
C ALA A 79 1.36 -0.19 13.31
N LEU A 80 1.24 0.83 12.45
CA LEU A 80 2.38 1.33 11.67
C LEU A 80 3.46 1.95 12.56
N ARG A 81 3.07 2.74 13.56
CA ARG A 81 4.00 3.33 14.52
C ARG A 81 4.79 2.23 15.24
N ASP A 82 4.09 1.23 15.76
CA ASP A 82 4.71 0.15 16.54
C ASP A 82 5.64 -0.71 15.66
N ALA A 83 5.26 -0.99 14.40
CA ALA A 83 6.12 -1.70 13.44
C ALA A 83 7.41 -0.93 13.11
N ILE A 84 7.33 0.40 12.94
CA ILE A 84 8.52 1.24 12.71
C ILE A 84 9.43 1.27 13.95
N THR A 85 8.84 1.37 15.14
CA THR A 85 9.59 1.36 16.41
C THR A 85 10.35 0.04 16.58
N THR A 86 9.67 -1.09 16.42
CA THR A 86 10.29 -2.43 16.51
C THR A 86 11.41 -2.60 15.50
N ALA A 87 11.20 -2.19 14.24
CA ALA A 87 12.24 -2.27 13.21
C ALA A 87 13.49 -1.42 13.57
N GLN A 88 13.33 -0.26 14.22
CA GLN A 88 14.47 0.55 14.69
C GLN A 88 15.17 -0.06 15.91
N GLU A 89 14.44 -0.75 16.79
CA GLU A 89 15.01 -1.43 17.96
C GLU A 89 15.83 -2.67 17.54
N GLU A 90 15.29 -3.50 16.65
CA GLU A 90 15.98 -4.69 16.10
C GLU A 90 17.28 -4.34 15.35
N GLU A 91 17.31 -3.21 14.64
CA GLU A 91 18.51 -2.71 13.96
C GLU A 91 19.58 -2.20 14.95
N ASN A 92 19.16 -1.59 16.07
CA ASN A 92 20.09 -1.13 17.11
C ASN A 92 20.64 -2.28 17.96
N GLU A 93 19.91 -3.39 18.09
CA GLU A 93 20.36 -4.62 18.75
C GLU A 93 21.34 -5.46 17.91
N ASN A 94 21.47 -5.16 16.62
CA ASN A 94 22.39 -5.84 15.71
C ASN A 94 23.58 -4.95 15.27
N PRO A 95 24.49 -4.52 16.18
CA PRO A 95 25.65 -3.69 15.82
C PRO A 95 26.80 -4.49 15.18
N ALA A 96 26.60 -5.76 14.76
CA ALA A 96 27.69 -6.62 14.31
C ALA A 96 27.30 -7.57 13.17
N LEU A 97 27.35 -7.05 11.93
CA LEU A 97 27.82 -7.78 10.74
C LEU A 97 28.68 -6.84 9.89
#